data_AF-A0AAD7J0W9-F1
#
_entry.id   AF-A0AAD7J0W9-F1
#
_cell.length_a   1.000
_cell.length_b   1.000
_cell.length_c   1.000
_cell.angle_alpha   90.00
_cell.angle_beta   90.00
_cell.angle_gamma   90.00
#
_symmetry.space_group_name_H-M   'P 1'
#
loop_
_entity.id
_entity.type
_entity.pdbx_description
1 polymer ?
#
loop_
_entity_poly.entity_id
_entity_poly.type
_entity_poly.pdbx_seq_one_letter_code
_entity_poly.pdbx_strand_id
1 'polypeptide(L)'
;MASSLELPRYVTLKSVRNDLQRAVKSETPLHYGVRIEAEWEQVEKALTRCSKRVRLGHDAQTQELILKYMPSLVHETATQVLTNLISMEYYTQQQHNILQHCTPCGATRYKLNSKRVKEPNQSFSSNARQIDALPMFVIEVGVSESYTQLKRDADWWLETGDVHIVILVIVQSAASKALSIEIWESTPSPQPPGAGDVPAFVARLRSGRLEYLQGQGAPSLVLNYADLGIPNIPGALTVPMAEWSTLVWAVLS
;
A
#
# COMPACT_ATOMS: atom_id res chain seq x y z
N MET A 1 20.49 -22.72 5.82
CA MET A 1 21.29 -21.88 6.73
C MET A 1 21.14 -20.42 6.31
N ALA A 2 20.74 -19.60 7.28
CA ALA A 2 20.70 -18.13 7.38
C ALA A 2 20.67 -17.25 6.11
N SER A 3 19.64 -16.40 6.06
CA SER A 3 19.85 -14.95 5.94
C SER A 3 18.86 -14.26 6.87
N SER A 4 19.21 -14.20 8.16
CA SER A 4 18.73 -13.13 9.02
C SER A 4 19.33 -11.84 8.47
N LEU A 5 18.58 -11.11 7.66
CA LEU A 5 18.91 -9.73 7.33
C LEU A 5 18.85 -8.95 8.65
N GLU A 6 20.00 -8.82 9.30
CA GLU A 6 20.23 -7.84 10.35
C GLU A 6 19.66 -6.51 9.86
N LEU A 7 18.69 -5.95 10.60
CA LEU A 7 18.32 -4.56 10.37
C LEU A 7 19.60 -3.72 10.47
N PRO A 8 19.88 -2.82 9.52
CA PRO A 8 21.15 -2.12 9.47
C PRO A 8 21.39 -1.37 10.78
N ARG A 9 22.67 -1.27 11.16
CA ARG A 9 23.14 -0.37 12.22
C ARG A 9 22.50 1.01 12.02
N TYR A 10 22.13 1.67 13.13
CA TYR A 10 21.58 3.03 13.10
C TYR A 10 22.34 3.91 12.11
N VAL A 11 21.61 4.49 11.16
CA VAL A 11 22.18 5.38 10.15
C VAL A 11 21.85 6.82 10.50
N THR A 12 22.73 7.73 10.10
CA THR A 12 22.47 9.17 10.31
C THR A 12 21.54 9.71 9.22
N LEU A 13 20.74 10.73 9.56
CA LEU A 13 19.94 11.49 8.58
C LEU A 13 20.77 11.98 7.39
N LYS A 14 22.04 12.31 7.61
CA LYS A 14 22.98 12.72 6.56
C LYS A 14 23.26 11.60 5.56
N SER A 15 23.45 10.36 6.03
CA SER A 15 23.67 9.20 5.16
C SER A 15 22.45 8.92 4.31
N VAL A 16 21.28 8.87 4.95
CA VAL A 16 19.98 8.70 4.29
C VAL A 16 19.79 9.72 3.17
N ARG A 17 20.09 10.99 3.47
CA ARG A 17 20.01 12.09 2.52
C ARG A 17 20.87 11.88 1.29
N ASN A 18 22.12 11.46 1.49
CA ASN A 18 23.07 11.25 0.40
C ASN A 18 22.62 10.08 -0.50
N ASP A 19 22.13 9.00 0.08
CA ASP A 19 21.63 7.84 -0.65
C ASP A 19 20.41 8.23 -1.50
N LEU A 20 19.49 9.00 -0.91
CA LEU A 20 18.33 9.53 -1.59
C LEU A 20 18.72 10.45 -2.76
N GLN A 21 19.65 11.37 -2.56
CA GLN A 21 20.13 12.26 -3.62
C GLN A 21 20.80 11.49 -4.76
N ARG A 22 21.56 10.43 -4.45
CA ARG A 22 22.13 9.55 -5.47
C ARG A 22 21.03 8.88 -6.28
N ALA A 23 20.07 8.25 -5.60
CA ALA A 23 18.95 7.56 -6.25
C ALA A 23 18.11 8.49 -7.14
N VAL A 24 17.82 9.70 -6.65
CA VAL A 24 17.12 10.73 -7.43
C VAL A 24 17.92 11.11 -8.68
N LYS A 25 19.23 11.34 -8.54
CA LYS A 25 20.11 11.72 -9.66
C LYS A 25 20.26 10.61 -10.69
N SER A 26 20.31 9.35 -10.28
CA SER A 26 20.41 8.19 -11.17
C SER A 26 19.07 7.68 -11.67
N GLU A 27 17.95 8.30 -11.24
CA GLU A 27 16.59 7.82 -11.49
C GLU A 27 16.38 6.35 -11.12
N THR A 28 17.17 5.86 -10.16
CA THR A 28 17.11 4.46 -9.73
C THR A 28 16.09 4.34 -8.60
N PRO A 29 15.12 3.41 -8.73
CA PRO A 29 14.35 2.89 -7.60
C PRO A 29 15.15 2.80 -6.30
N LEU A 30 14.66 3.45 -5.25
CA LEU A 30 15.20 3.28 -3.90
C LEU A 30 14.06 2.93 -2.96
N HIS A 31 14.08 1.69 -2.48
CA HIS A 31 13.32 1.27 -1.31
C HIS A 31 14.31 1.04 -0.17
N TYR A 32 14.30 1.93 0.82
CA TYR A 32 15.34 1.99 1.84
C TYR A 32 14.70 1.97 3.22
N GLY A 33 14.76 0.82 3.88
CA GLY A 33 14.32 0.62 5.26
C GLY A 33 15.53 0.67 6.19
N VAL A 34 15.58 1.65 7.09
CA VAL A 34 16.71 1.85 8.02
C VAL A 34 16.24 2.21 9.41
N ARG A 35 17.07 1.93 10.41
CA ARG A 35 16.86 2.43 11.77
C ARG A 35 17.49 3.79 11.95
N ILE A 36 16.72 4.75 12.48
CA ILE A 36 17.17 6.11 12.69
C ILE A 36 16.73 6.65 14.05
N GLU A 37 17.67 7.16 14.84
CA GLU A 37 17.37 7.87 16.09
C GLU A 37 17.05 9.33 15.80
N ALA A 38 15.84 9.57 15.31
CA ALA A 38 15.35 10.92 15.03
C ALA A 38 13.82 10.99 15.20
N GLU A 39 13.34 12.10 15.76
CA GLU A 39 11.91 12.40 15.78
C GLU A 39 11.38 12.68 14.36
N TRP A 40 10.11 12.37 14.11
CA TRP A 40 9.49 12.49 12.79
C TRP A 40 9.67 13.90 12.19
N GLU A 41 9.49 14.97 12.98
CA GLU A 41 9.63 16.34 12.50
C GLU A 41 11.04 16.63 11.96
N GLN A 42 12.06 15.98 12.53
CA GLN A 42 13.45 16.12 12.08
C GLN A 42 13.68 15.36 10.78
N VAL A 43 13.15 14.13 10.67
CA VAL A 43 13.19 13.31 9.46
C VAL A 43 12.48 14.04 8.31
N GLU A 44 11.26 14.50 8.55
CA GLU A 44 10.45 15.20 7.57
C GLU A 44 11.15 16.47 7.08
N LYS A 45 11.62 17.33 8.00
CA LYS A 45 12.33 18.56 7.66
C LYS A 45 13.62 18.31 6.88
N ALA A 46 14.32 17.21 7.16
CA ALA A 46 15.57 16.86 6.48
C ALA A 46 15.33 16.35 5.05
N LEU A 47 14.29 15.53 4.85
CA LEU A 47 14.10 14.75 3.62
C LEU A 47 13.09 15.35 2.64
N THR A 48 12.12 16.16 3.10
CA THR A 48 11.20 16.92 2.22
C THR A 48 11.94 17.83 1.23
N ARG A 49 13.13 18.31 1.59
CA ARG A 49 14.00 19.12 0.73
C ARG A 49 14.73 18.33 -0.35
N CYS A 50 14.74 16.99 -0.27
CA CYS A 50 15.56 16.16 -1.15
C CYS A 50 14.85 15.70 -2.42
N SER A 51 13.51 15.57 -2.42
CA SER A 51 12.71 15.40 -3.62
C SER A 51 11.21 15.34 -3.29
N LYS A 52 10.38 16.00 -4.10
CA LYS A 52 8.90 15.89 -4.03
C LYS A 52 8.38 14.50 -4.45
N ARG A 53 9.25 13.65 -5.01
CA ARG A 53 8.91 12.32 -5.54
C ARG A 53 9.28 11.18 -4.58
N VAL A 54 9.57 11.51 -3.32
CA VAL A 54 9.95 10.55 -2.29
C VAL A 54 8.79 10.42 -1.33
N ARG A 55 8.30 9.19 -1.16
CA ARG A 55 7.29 8.84 -0.18
C ARG A 55 7.97 8.34 1.09
N LEU A 56 7.41 8.71 2.23
CA LEU A 56 7.99 8.45 3.54
C LEU A 56 7.04 7.61 4.39
N GLY A 57 7.59 6.61 5.06
CA GLY A 57 6.97 5.92 6.17
C GLY A 57 7.91 5.95 7.37
N HIS A 58 7.38 6.22 8.57
CA HIS A 58 8.17 6.22 9.79
C HIS A 58 7.39 5.54 10.91
N ASP A 59 8.09 4.67 11.62
CA ASP A 59 7.64 4.07 12.86
C ASP A 59 8.65 4.39 13.97
N ALA A 60 8.32 5.37 14.80
CA ALA A 60 9.16 5.77 15.91
C ALA A 60 9.24 4.70 17.02
N GLN A 61 8.37 3.69 17.04
CA GLN A 61 8.47 2.60 18.01
C GLN A 61 9.60 1.64 17.64
N THR A 62 9.68 1.28 16.37
CA THR A 62 10.75 0.40 15.84
C THR A 62 11.97 1.19 15.38
N GLN A 63 11.88 2.53 15.41
CA GLN A 63 12.83 3.48 14.84
C GLN A 63 13.04 3.27 13.33
N GLU A 64 12.08 2.64 12.66
CA GLU A 64 12.19 2.29 11.24
C GLU A 64 11.71 3.45 10.37
N LEU A 65 12.61 3.93 9.51
CA LEU A 65 12.33 4.84 8.42
C LEU A 65 12.32 4.05 7.12
N ILE A 66 11.17 4.07 6.45
CA ILE A 66 10.99 3.53 5.10
C ILE A 66 10.95 4.71 4.13
N LEU A 67 11.88 4.71 3.20
CA LEU A 67 11.94 5.67 2.09
C LEU A 67 11.62 4.96 0.79
N LYS A 68 10.64 5.48 0.07
CA LYS A 68 10.29 5.01 -1.27
C LYS A 68 10.54 6.14 -2.27
N TYR A 69 11.60 6.02 -3.06
CA TYR A 69 11.75 6.76 -4.31
C TYR A 69 11.43 5.80 -5.45
N MET A 70 10.15 5.78 -5.85
CA MET A 70 9.63 4.86 -6.86
C MET A 70 8.70 5.51 -7.90
N PRO A 71 9.02 6.68 -8.50
CA PRO A 71 8.26 7.14 -9.65
C PRO A 71 8.76 6.41 -10.90
N SER A 72 8.37 5.14 -11.10
CA SER A 72 8.46 4.51 -12.41
C SER A 72 7.12 4.64 -13.12
N LEU A 73 7.17 4.81 -14.44
CA LEU A 73 5.95 4.90 -15.26
C LEU A 73 5.05 3.67 -15.02
N VAL A 74 5.65 2.49 -14.91
CA VAL A 74 4.96 1.22 -14.60
C VAL A 74 4.23 1.26 -13.27
N HIS A 75 4.89 1.77 -12.23
CA HIS A 75 4.34 1.85 -10.88
C HIS A 75 3.12 2.79 -10.86
N GLU A 76 3.27 3.98 -11.43
CA GLU A 76 2.18 4.97 -11.47
C GLU A 76 1.04 4.49 -12.37
N THR A 77 1.32 3.88 -13.52
CA THR A 77 0.30 3.27 -14.39
C THR A 77 -0.44 2.15 -13.67
N ALA A 78 0.26 1.21 -13.02
CA ALA A 78 -0.37 0.11 -12.29
C ALA A 78 -1.31 0.63 -11.19
N THR A 79 -0.87 1.63 -10.44
CA THR A 79 -1.67 2.30 -9.40
C THR A 79 -2.90 3.00 -10.00
N GLN A 80 -2.70 3.81 -11.05
CA GLN A 80 -3.75 4.66 -11.61
C GLN A 80 -4.79 3.85 -12.39
N VAL A 81 -4.39 2.85 -13.17
CA VAL A 81 -5.33 2.01 -13.91
C VAL A 81 -6.21 1.22 -12.94
N LEU A 82 -5.64 0.67 -11.86
CA LEU A 82 -6.44 -0.03 -10.85
C LEU A 82 -7.42 0.91 -10.15
N THR A 83 -6.94 2.09 -9.76
CA THR A 83 -7.78 3.16 -9.18
C THR A 83 -8.94 3.50 -10.10
N ASN A 84 -8.66 3.69 -11.39
CA ASN A 84 -9.67 4.05 -12.38
C ASN A 84 -10.70 2.93 -12.54
N LEU A 85 -10.29 1.67 -12.62
CA LEU A 85 -11.24 0.56 -12.76
C LEU A 85 -12.14 0.40 -11.53
N ILE A 86 -11.58 0.59 -10.32
CA ILE A 86 -12.37 0.64 -9.08
C ILE A 86 -13.37 1.80 -9.14
N SER A 87 -12.91 2.97 -9.57
CA SER A 87 -13.76 4.17 -9.67
C SER A 87 -14.83 4.04 -10.76
N MET A 88 -14.52 3.36 -11.86
CA MET A 88 -15.40 3.18 -13.01
C MET A 88 -16.57 2.24 -12.74
N GLU A 89 -16.50 1.42 -11.69
CA GLU A 89 -17.65 0.68 -11.16
C GLU A 89 -18.86 1.62 -10.92
N TYR A 90 -18.60 2.88 -10.56
CA TYR A 90 -19.59 3.94 -10.47
C TYR A 90 -20.51 4.04 -11.67
N TYR A 91 -19.96 3.98 -12.87
CA TYR A 91 -20.71 4.21 -14.10
C TYR A 91 -21.42 2.96 -14.60
N THR A 92 -20.98 1.77 -14.20
CA THR A 92 -21.49 0.49 -14.72
C THR A 92 -22.59 -0.13 -13.87
N GLN A 93 -22.59 0.05 -12.54
CA GLN A 93 -23.55 -0.62 -11.63
C GLN A 93 -24.83 0.20 -11.32
N GLN A 94 -24.87 1.50 -11.65
CA GLN A 94 -26.03 2.44 -11.60
C GLN A 94 -26.90 2.52 -10.31
N GLN A 95 -26.75 1.64 -9.31
CA GLN A 95 -27.58 1.63 -8.09
C GLN A 95 -26.80 1.46 -6.78
N HIS A 96 -25.60 0.86 -6.81
CA HIS A 96 -24.70 0.78 -5.67
C HIS A 96 -23.28 0.86 -6.20
N ASN A 97 -22.54 1.90 -5.84
CA ASN A 97 -21.16 2.01 -6.27
C ASN A 97 -20.24 2.46 -5.17
N ILE A 98 -18.97 2.10 -5.32
CA ILE A 98 -17.97 2.35 -4.29
C ILE A 98 -17.75 3.85 -4.01
N LEU A 99 -17.92 4.75 -5.00
CA LEU A 99 -17.66 6.19 -4.83
C LEU A 99 -18.75 6.93 -4.05
N GLN A 100 -19.97 6.38 -3.95
CA GLN A 100 -21.00 6.92 -3.03
C GLN A 100 -20.58 6.78 -1.57
N HIS A 101 -19.71 5.81 -1.27
CA HIS A 101 -19.34 5.45 0.10
C HIS A 101 -17.89 5.77 0.44
N CYS A 102 -17.03 5.93 -0.57
CA CYS A 102 -15.66 6.32 -0.38
C CYS A 102 -15.17 7.32 -1.42
N THR A 103 -14.13 8.05 -1.05
CA THR A 103 -13.44 9.00 -1.94
C THR A 103 -12.00 8.51 -2.12
N PRO A 104 -11.48 8.43 -3.36
CA PRO A 104 -10.06 8.21 -3.59
C PRO A 104 -9.26 9.43 -3.10
N CYS A 105 -8.28 9.20 -2.24
CA CYS A 105 -7.49 10.24 -1.57
C CYS A 105 -6.02 10.26 -2.03
N GLY A 106 -5.65 9.48 -3.04
CA GLY A 106 -4.28 9.39 -3.53
C GLY A 106 -3.32 8.88 -2.46
N ALA A 107 -2.08 9.36 -2.56
CA ALA A 107 -1.02 9.12 -1.58
C ALA A 107 -1.11 10.06 -0.35
N THR A 108 -2.33 10.34 0.13
CA THR A 108 -2.51 11.16 1.34
C THR A 108 -1.75 10.53 2.51
N ARG A 109 -1.07 11.37 3.28
CA ARG A 109 -0.31 10.95 4.44
C ARG A 109 -1.22 10.75 5.63
N TYR A 110 -1.15 9.58 6.24
CA TYR A 110 -1.94 9.23 7.42
C TYR A 110 -1.05 9.09 8.65
N LYS A 111 -1.55 9.59 9.78
CA LYS A 111 -0.96 9.38 11.10
C LYS A 111 -1.78 8.30 11.80
N LEU A 112 -1.18 7.13 11.98
CA LEU A 112 -1.81 6.06 12.76
C LEU A 112 -1.88 6.44 14.24
N ASN A 113 -0.80 7.00 14.76
CA ASN A 113 -0.74 7.56 16.10
C ASN A 113 0.38 8.62 16.14
N SER A 114 0.71 9.13 17.33
CA SER A 114 1.78 10.12 17.51
C SER A 114 3.17 9.63 17.05
N LYS A 115 3.36 8.33 16.81
CA LYS A 115 4.64 7.69 16.51
C LYS A 115 4.72 7.08 15.12
N ARG A 116 3.58 6.85 14.44
CA ARG A 116 3.52 6.11 13.17
C ARG A 116 2.84 6.93 12.09
N VAL A 117 3.56 7.16 11.00
CA VAL A 117 3.10 7.95 9.84
C VAL A 117 3.47 7.23 8.54
N LYS A 118 2.56 7.20 7.56
CA LYS A 118 2.82 6.56 6.25
C LYS A 118 1.98 7.17 5.13
N GLU A 119 2.50 7.08 3.91
CA GLU A 119 1.83 7.42 2.66
C GLU A 119 1.59 6.13 1.86
N PRO A 120 0.34 5.79 1.48
CA PRO A 120 0.05 4.67 0.59
C PRO A 120 0.35 5.04 -0.86
N ASN A 121 0.32 4.07 -1.78
CA ASN A 121 0.33 4.41 -3.21
C ASN A 121 -1.01 4.99 -3.66
N GLN A 122 -2.11 4.44 -3.14
CA GLN A 122 -3.47 4.98 -3.26
C GLN A 122 -4.27 4.63 -2.00
N SER A 123 -5.17 5.52 -1.58
CA SER A 123 -6.08 5.31 -0.44
C SER A 123 -7.51 5.64 -0.79
N PHE A 124 -8.44 4.97 -0.12
CA PHE A 124 -9.87 5.22 -0.23
C PHE A 124 -10.44 5.44 1.16
N SER A 125 -10.93 6.65 1.40
CA SER A 125 -11.48 7.04 2.70
C SER A 125 -12.99 7.03 2.67
N SER A 126 -13.61 6.62 3.77
CA SER A 126 -15.08 6.64 3.89
C SER A 126 -15.60 8.06 3.80
N ASN A 127 -16.65 8.28 3.04
CA ASN A 127 -17.37 9.56 3.02
C ASN A 127 -18.05 9.87 4.36
N ALA A 128 -18.24 8.85 5.22
CA ALA A 128 -18.87 8.98 6.53
C ALA A 128 -17.87 9.19 7.68
N ARG A 129 -16.56 9.02 7.44
CA ARG A 129 -15.52 9.21 8.46
C ARG A 129 -15.07 10.67 8.50
N GLN A 130 -14.40 11.06 9.59
CA GLN A 130 -13.79 12.38 9.73
C GLN A 130 -12.66 12.58 8.70
N ILE A 131 -12.36 13.84 8.38
CA ILE A 131 -11.39 14.24 7.35
C ILE A 131 -9.98 13.66 7.59
N ASP A 132 -9.60 13.45 8.85
CA ASP A 132 -8.27 12.92 9.24
C ASP A 132 -8.31 11.44 9.65
N ALA A 133 -9.40 10.73 9.41
CA ALA A 133 -9.51 9.32 9.74
C ALA A 133 -8.63 8.46 8.82
N LEU A 134 -8.20 7.31 9.34
CA LEU A 134 -7.51 6.30 8.54
C LEU A 134 -8.40 5.82 7.37
N PRO A 135 -7.78 5.46 6.23
CA PRO A 135 -8.52 5.02 5.06
C PRO A 135 -9.26 3.71 5.34
N MET A 136 -10.32 3.43 4.59
CA MET A 136 -11.01 2.14 4.68
C MET A 136 -10.21 1.02 4.05
N PHE A 137 -9.56 1.31 2.92
CA PHE A 137 -8.63 0.40 2.27
C PHE A 137 -7.58 1.17 1.47
N VAL A 138 -6.47 0.52 1.20
CA VAL A 138 -5.34 1.09 0.46
C VAL A 138 -4.83 0.14 -0.62
N ILE A 139 -4.16 0.71 -1.62
CA ILE A 139 -3.40 -0.03 -2.63
C ILE A 139 -1.92 0.26 -2.39
N GLU A 140 -1.12 -0.80 -2.31
CA GLU A 140 0.34 -0.71 -2.33
C GLU A 140 0.86 -1.41 -3.59
N VAL A 141 1.74 -0.75 -4.34
CA VAL A 141 2.28 -1.24 -5.62
C VAL A 141 3.79 -1.35 -5.52
N GLY A 142 4.31 -2.55 -5.74
CA GLY A 142 5.75 -2.80 -5.81
C GLY A 142 6.18 -3.30 -7.19
N VAL A 143 7.16 -2.61 -7.79
CA VAL A 143 7.80 -2.99 -9.08
C VAL A 143 9.21 -3.56 -8.89
N SER A 144 9.90 -3.10 -7.84
CA SER A 144 11.23 -3.59 -7.45
C SER A 144 11.35 -3.77 -5.94
N GLU A 145 10.24 -3.58 -5.24
CA GLU A 145 10.15 -3.83 -3.81
C GLU A 145 10.12 -5.35 -3.58
N SER A 146 10.82 -5.78 -2.53
CA SER A 146 10.75 -7.18 -2.14
C SER A 146 9.33 -7.51 -1.65
N TYR A 147 8.88 -8.73 -1.93
CA TYR A 147 7.60 -9.22 -1.42
C TYR A 147 7.50 -9.13 0.10
N THR A 148 8.59 -9.42 0.82
CA THR A 148 8.68 -9.25 2.28
C THR A 148 8.36 -7.83 2.73
N GLN A 149 8.75 -6.83 1.94
CA GLN A 149 8.46 -5.43 2.26
C GLN A 149 6.99 -5.09 2.03
N LEU A 150 6.41 -5.51 0.91
CA LEU A 150 4.99 -5.29 0.64
C LEU A 150 4.10 -5.94 1.72
N LYS A 151 4.50 -7.10 2.24
CA LYS A 151 3.86 -7.71 3.42
C LYS A 151 3.94 -6.83 4.66
N ARG A 152 5.13 -6.30 4.98
CA ARG A 152 5.28 -5.35 6.09
C ARG A 152 4.43 -4.10 5.89
N ASP A 153 4.27 -3.64 4.64
CA ASP A 153 3.39 -2.53 4.33
C ASP A 153 1.92 -2.89 4.62
N ALA A 154 1.48 -4.09 4.24
CA ALA A 154 0.15 -4.59 4.59
C ALA A 154 -0.05 -4.72 6.11
N ASP A 155 0.90 -5.32 6.82
CA ASP A 155 0.89 -5.42 8.29
C ASP A 155 0.75 -4.04 8.91
N TRP A 156 1.55 -3.07 8.43
CA TRP A 156 1.54 -1.71 8.95
C TRP A 156 0.15 -1.07 8.90
N TRP A 157 -0.59 -1.26 7.81
CA TRP A 157 -1.93 -0.70 7.64
C TRP A 157 -2.99 -1.46 8.45
N LEU A 158 -2.91 -2.79 8.52
CA LEU A 158 -3.98 -3.65 9.03
C LEU A 158 -3.93 -3.89 10.55
N GLU A 159 -2.78 -3.68 11.19
CA GLU A 159 -2.60 -3.74 12.65
C GLU A 159 -3.53 -2.79 13.42
N THR A 160 -4.06 -1.78 12.73
CA THR A 160 -4.86 -0.69 13.26
C THR A 160 -6.30 -1.09 13.54
N GLY A 161 -6.82 -2.06 12.77
CA GLY A 161 -8.24 -2.41 12.73
C GLY A 161 -9.14 -1.40 12.01
N ASP A 162 -8.65 -0.17 11.74
CA ASP A 162 -9.41 0.88 11.05
C ASP A 162 -9.33 0.77 9.53
N VAL A 163 -8.21 0.22 9.03
CA VAL A 163 -8.04 -0.18 7.63
C VAL A 163 -8.46 -1.64 7.49
N HIS A 164 -9.46 -1.89 6.65
CA HIS A 164 -10.05 -3.22 6.49
C HIS A 164 -9.33 -4.06 5.46
N ILE A 165 -8.86 -3.44 4.37
CA ILE A 165 -8.22 -4.12 3.24
C ILE A 165 -6.95 -3.41 2.79
N VAL A 166 -5.92 -4.20 2.46
CA VAL A 166 -4.76 -3.77 1.68
C VAL A 166 -4.71 -4.59 0.40
N ILE A 167 -4.74 -3.93 -0.75
CA ILE A 167 -4.54 -4.55 -2.06
C ILE A 167 -3.07 -4.40 -2.43
N LEU A 168 -2.30 -5.49 -2.34
CA LEU A 168 -0.91 -5.52 -2.78
C LEU A 168 -0.84 -5.85 -4.26
N VAL A 169 -0.24 -4.96 -5.04
CA VAL A 169 0.08 -5.17 -6.44
C VAL A 169 1.58 -5.43 -6.56
N ILE A 170 1.95 -6.60 -7.06
CA ILE A 170 3.34 -6.99 -7.24
C ILE A 170 3.58 -7.10 -8.75
N VAL A 171 4.34 -6.17 -9.30
CA VAL A 171 4.79 -6.19 -10.70
C VAL A 171 6.15 -6.89 -10.72
N GLN A 172 6.24 -8.05 -11.37
CA GLN A 172 7.43 -8.89 -11.28
C GLN A 172 8.54 -8.43 -12.23
N SER A 173 8.26 -8.37 -13.54
CA SER A 173 9.21 -7.85 -14.52
C SER A 173 8.52 -7.54 -15.85
N ALA A 174 9.09 -6.61 -16.61
CA ALA A 174 8.65 -6.33 -17.98
C ALA A 174 8.90 -7.51 -18.94
N ALA A 175 9.94 -8.31 -18.70
CA ALA A 175 10.26 -9.46 -19.53
C ALA A 175 9.22 -10.59 -19.40
N SER A 176 8.79 -10.87 -18.16
CA SER A 176 7.78 -11.89 -17.88
C SER A 176 6.35 -11.40 -18.12
N LYS A 177 6.15 -10.07 -18.24
CA LYS A 177 4.83 -9.42 -18.28
C LYS A 177 3.87 -9.98 -17.23
N ALA A 178 4.45 -10.27 -16.07
CA ALA A 178 3.77 -10.95 -14.99
C ALA A 178 3.55 -9.98 -13.86
N LEU A 179 2.32 -9.96 -13.39
CA LEU A 179 1.91 -9.19 -12.24
C LEU A 179 1.03 -10.06 -11.36
N SER A 180 0.83 -9.65 -10.13
CA SER A 180 -0.03 -10.39 -9.22
C SER A 180 -0.65 -9.48 -8.19
N ILE A 181 -1.82 -9.88 -7.71
CA ILE A 181 -2.54 -9.20 -6.65
C ILE A 181 -2.70 -10.12 -5.46
N GLU A 182 -2.52 -9.54 -4.27
CA GLU A 182 -2.90 -10.14 -3.00
C GLU A 182 -3.86 -9.21 -2.26
N ILE A 183 -4.87 -9.80 -1.62
CA ILE A 183 -5.83 -9.08 -0.79
C ILE A 183 -5.55 -9.47 0.65
N TRP A 184 -5.14 -8.49 1.43
CA TRP A 184 -4.89 -8.63 2.85
C TRP A 184 -6.00 -7.95 3.63
N GLU A 185 -6.43 -8.57 4.71
CA GLU A 185 -7.52 -8.09 5.57
C GLU A 185 -7.10 -8.03 7.03
N SER A 186 -7.74 -7.12 7.77
CA SER A 186 -7.57 -7.04 9.22
C SER A 186 -8.52 -8.04 9.89
N THR A 187 -7.98 -8.89 10.75
CA THR A 187 -8.77 -9.85 11.54
C THR A 187 -8.49 -9.68 13.02
N PRO A 188 -9.51 -9.79 13.91
CA PRO A 188 -9.28 -9.80 15.35
C PRO A 188 -8.34 -10.94 15.73
N SER A 189 -7.30 -10.62 16.47
CA SER A 189 -6.37 -11.60 17.02
C SER A 189 -7.06 -12.36 18.15
N PRO A 190 -6.97 -13.71 18.18
CA PRO A 190 -7.44 -14.48 19.32
C PRO A 190 -6.65 -14.08 20.56
N GLN A 191 -7.27 -13.36 21.50
CA GLN A 191 -6.57 -12.97 22.73
C GLN A 191 -6.43 -14.16 23.68
N PRO A 192 -5.25 -14.35 24.30
CA PRO A 192 -5.12 -15.25 25.43
C PRO A 192 -6.04 -14.82 26.58
N PRO A 193 -6.63 -15.76 27.34
CA PRO A 193 -7.42 -15.40 28.52
C PRO A 193 -6.58 -14.55 29.50
N GLY A 194 -7.02 -13.31 29.76
CA GLY A 194 -6.38 -12.40 30.71
C GLY A 194 -5.53 -11.27 30.11
N ALA A 195 -5.38 -11.18 28.78
CA ALA A 195 -4.96 -9.94 28.13
C ALA A 195 -6.14 -8.95 28.18
N GLY A 196 -5.95 -7.71 28.65
CA GLY A 196 -7.04 -6.75 28.85
C GLY A 196 -7.84 -6.38 27.60
N ASP A 197 -8.92 -5.63 27.79
CA ASP A 197 -10.02 -5.37 26.83
C ASP A 197 -9.69 -4.63 25.52
N VAL A 198 -8.42 -4.47 25.14
CA VAL A 198 -8.06 -3.79 23.87
C VAL A 198 -7.86 -4.85 22.78
N PRO A 199 -8.74 -4.94 21.76
CA PRO A 199 -8.59 -5.93 20.69
C PRO A 199 -7.27 -5.72 19.96
N ALA A 200 -6.48 -6.79 19.82
CA ALA A 200 -5.34 -6.79 18.91
C ALA A 200 -5.83 -7.23 17.53
N PHE A 201 -5.27 -6.67 16.46
CA PHE A 201 -5.60 -7.04 15.08
C PHE A 201 -4.36 -7.62 14.41
N VAL A 202 -4.58 -8.58 13.51
CA VAL A 202 -3.53 -9.20 12.71
C VAL A 202 -3.91 -9.16 11.23
N ALA A 203 -2.93 -8.83 10.41
CA ALA A 203 -3.04 -8.90 8.96
C ALA A 203 -3.12 -10.37 8.52
N ARG A 204 -4.07 -10.66 7.65
CA ARG A 204 -4.26 -11.99 7.09
C ARG A 204 -4.43 -11.91 5.59
N LEU A 205 -3.75 -12.78 4.86
CA LEU A 205 -3.99 -12.96 3.44
C LEU A 205 -5.37 -13.63 3.25
N ARG A 206 -6.31 -12.91 2.63
CA ARG A 206 -7.69 -13.39 2.42
C ARG A 206 -7.76 -14.54 1.44
N SER A 207 -7.11 -14.42 0.28
CA SER A 207 -7.32 -15.33 -0.85
C SER A 207 -6.08 -15.45 -1.74
N GLY A 208 -5.01 -16.04 -1.21
CA GLY A 208 -3.82 -16.40 -2.00
C GLY A 208 -3.22 -15.28 -2.85
N ARG A 209 -2.35 -15.65 -3.78
CA ARG A 209 -1.79 -14.74 -4.77
C ARG A 209 -2.47 -14.99 -6.11
N LEU A 210 -3.13 -13.98 -6.64
CA LEU A 210 -3.72 -14.03 -7.98
C LEU A 210 -2.65 -13.58 -8.96
N GLU A 211 -2.17 -14.50 -9.80
CA GLU A 211 -1.17 -14.19 -10.83
C GLU A 211 -1.84 -13.94 -12.18
N TYR A 212 -1.35 -12.93 -12.89
CA TYR A 212 -1.84 -12.61 -14.22
C TYR A 212 -0.68 -12.45 -15.19
N LEU A 213 -0.79 -13.21 -16.29
CA LEU A 213 0.10 -13.16 -17.44
C LEU A 213 -0.64 -12.50 -18.59
N GLN A 214 0.01 -11.57 -19.28
CA GLN A 214 -0.59 -10.91 -20.44
C GLN A 214 -1.03 -11.97 -21.47
N GLY A 215 -2.29 -11.89 -21.92
CA GLY A 215 -2.86 -12.79 -22.92
C GLY A 215 -3.50 -14.08 -22.38
N GLN A 216 -3.46 -14.31 -21.06
CA GLN A 216 -4.25 -15.38 -20.43
C GLN A 216 -5.53 -14.80 -19.80
N GLY A 217 -6.60 -15.60 -19.77
CA GLY A 217 -7.83 -15.23 -19.06
C GLY A 217 -7.51 -14.90 -17.60
N ALA A 218 -7.82 -13.68 -17.18
CA ALA A 218 -7.53 -13.19 -15.84
C ALA A 218 -8.81 -13.21 -15.00
N PRO A 219 -8.83 -13.86 -13.81
CA PRO A 219 -9.98 -13.78 -12.93
C PRO A 219 -10.20 -12.34 -12.46
N SER A 220 -11.46 -11.91 -12.39
CA SER A 220 -11.79 -10.60 -11.82
C SER A 220 -11.38 -10.53 -10.35
N LEU A 221 -10.91 -9.36 -9.92
CA LEU A 221 -10.79 -9.05 -8.50
C LEU A 221 -12.20 -8.78 -7.97
N VAL A 222 -12.61 -9.51 -6.95
CA VAL A 222 -13.95 -9.39 -6.34
C VAL A 222 -13.79 -9.04 -4.86
N LEU A 223 -14.38 -7.93 -4.44
CA LEU A 223 -14.37 -7.43 -3.05
C LEU A 223 -15.79 -7.12 -2.62
N ASN A 224 -16.33 -7.84 -1.62
CA ASN A 224 -17.66 -7.53 -1.11
C ASN A 224 -17.64 -6.15 -0.44
N TYR A 225 -18.70 -5.37 -0.58
CA TYR A 225 -18.75 -4.06 0.07
C TYR A 225 -18.70 -4.15 1.60
N ALA A 226 -19.27 -5.20 2.18
CA ALA A 226 -19.16 -5.48 3.61
C ALA A 226 -17.71 -5.59 4.08
N ASP A 227 -16.87 -6.22 3.27
CA ASP A 227 -15.46 -6.42 3.56
C ASP A 227 -14.64 -5.12 3.48
N LEU A 228 -15.15 -4.11 2.77
CA LEU A 228 -14.57 -2.77 2.67
C LEU A 228 -15.03 -1.85 3.82
N GLY A 229 -15.74 -2.40 4.81
CA GLY A 229 -16.34 -1.63 5.91
C GLY A 229 -17.65 -0.92 5.51
N ILE A 230 -18.32 -1.39 4.45
CA ILE A 230 -19.59 -0.84 3.95
C ILE A 230 -20.67 -1.94 4.03
N PRO A 231 -21.07 -2.38 5.24
CA PRO A 231 -21.90 -3.59 5.43
C PRO A 231 -23.34 -3.45 4.96
N ASN A 232 -23.85 -2.23 4.78
CA ASN A 232 -25.25 -1.98 4.44
C ASN A 232 -25.52 -2.04 2.92
N ILE A 233 -24.56 -2.49 2.12
CA ILE A 233 -24.68 -2.51 0.66
C ILE A 233 -24.48 -3.94 0.17
N PRO A 234 -25.51 -4.52 -0.48
CA PRO A 234 -25.38 -5.82 -1.08
C PRO A 234 -24.50 -5.74 -2.33
N GLY A 235 -23.74 -6.81 -2.59
CA GLY A 235 -22.93 -6.94 -3.80
C GLY A 235 -21.44 -6.82 -3.54
N ALA A 236 -20.70 -6.73 -4.65
CA ALA A 236 -19.24 -6.73 -4.64
C ALA A 236 -18.67 -5.88 -5.78
N LEU A 237 -17.61 -5.15 -5.44
CA LEU A 237 -16.70 -4.53 -6.38
C LEU A 237 -16.05 -5.61 -7.24
N THR A 238 -16.31 -5.57 -8.54
CA THR A 238 -15.74 -6.50 -9.52
C THR A 238 -14.87 -5.73 -10.50
N VAL A 239 -13.56 -5.98 -10.47
CA VAL A 239 -12.59 -5.34 -11.37
C VAL A 239 -12.10 -6.36 -12.42
N PRO A 240 -12.27 -6.07 -13.73
CA PRO A 240 -11.81 -6.96 -14.79
C PRO A 240 -10.28 -6.89 -14.93
N MET A 241 -9.59 -7.86 -14.34
CA MET A 241 -8.12 -7.84 -14.23
C MET A 241 -7.39 -8.02 -15.56
N ALA A 242 -8.05 -8.59 -16.58
CA ALA A 242 -7.50 -8.71 -17.93
C ALA A 242 -7.28 -7.34 -18.57
N GLU A 243 -8.26 -6.44 -18.41
CA GLU A 243 -8.18 -5.07 -18.91
C GLU A 243 -7.11 -4.29 -18.16
N TRP A 244 -7.10 -4.40 -16.83
CA TRP A 244 -6.06 -3.79 -16.00
C TRP A 244 -4.65 -4.19 -16.44
N SER A 245 -4.37 -5.50 -16.54
CA SER A 245 -3.05 -6.02 -16.91
C SER A 245 -2.63 -5.55 -18.31
N THR A 246 -3.56 -5.57 -19.26
CA THR A 246 -3.30 -5.11 -20.63
C THR A 246 -2.88 -3.64 -20.66
N LEU A 247 -3.59 -2.77 -19.93
CA LEU A 247 -3.30 -1.34 -19.87
C LEU A 247 -1.96 -1.05 -19.17
N VAL A 248 -1.60 -1.81 -18.13
CA VAL A 248 -0.29 -1.68 -17.47
C VAL A 248 0.86 -1.99 -18.44
N TRP A 249 0.75 -3.06 -19.22
CA TRP A 249 1.81 -3.46 -20.16
C TRP A 249 1.83 -2.62 -21.44
N ALA A 250 0.71 -2.00 -21.84
CA ALA A 250 0.66 -1.11 -22.99
C ALA A 250 1.60 0.09 -22.87
N VAL A 251 1.88 0.53 -21.64
CA VAL A 251 2.76 1.68 -21.36
C VAL A 251 4.25 1.30 -21.38
N LEU A 252 4.55 0.00 -21.41
CA LEU A 252 5.90 -0.56 -21.46
C LEU A 252 6.31 -1.11 -22.82
N SER A 253 5.40 -1.08 -23.79
CA SER A 253 5.58 -1.60 -25.15
C SER A 253 5.90 -0.45 -26.11
#